data_AF-A0A139RNI2-F1
#
_entry.id   AF-A0A139RNI2-F1
#
_cell.length_a   1.000
_cell.length_b   1.000
_cell.length_c   1.000
_cell.angle_alpha   90.00
_cell.angle_beta   90.00
_cell.angle_gamma   90.00
#
_symmetry.space_group_name_H-M   'P 1'
#
loop_
_entity.id
_entity.type
_entity.pdbx_description
1 polymer ?
#
loop_
_entity_poly.entity_id
_entity_poly.type
_entity_poly.pdbx_seq_one_letter_code
_entity_poly.pdbx_strand_id
1 'polypeptide(L)'
;MMANTSPTISDVETLQEVLQSAAKEKINVKTVATITKDFNGQDLTDFKTLLEAGAVGFSDDGIPLESSKVVKEAMEEAKKLNTFISLHEEDPGLNGILGFNENIAKEHFHICGATGVAEYAMIARDVMIAYATKAHVHIQHLSKEESVKVVEFAQGLGAQVTAEVAPQHFSKTEALLLTQGSNAKMNPPLRLESDRRAVIEGLKSGVITVIATDHAPHHADEKNVEDITKAPSGMTGLETSLSLGLTYLVEAGELSLMELLEKMTVNPAKLYNFEAGYLAENGPADITIFDAKADRLVDSHFASKAANSPFIGETLKGQVKYTICKGQIVYQN
;
A
#
# COMPACT_ATOMS: atom_id res chain seq x y z
N MET A 1 10.14 0.26 0.64
CA MET A 1 10.08 1.66 1.08
C MET A 1 9.69 2.51 -0.11
N MET A 2 8.84 3.50 0.12
CA MET A 2 8.43 4.46 -0.91
C MET A 2 9.47 5.58 -1.05
N ALA A 3 9.46 6.25 -2.19
CA ALA A 3 10.48 7.23 -2.58
C ALA A 3 10.20 8.66 -2.09
N ASN A 4 9.09 8.87 -1.39
CA ASN A 4 8.59 10.14 -0.85
C ASN A 4 9.30 10.58 0.45
N THR A 5 10.63 10.44 0.49
CA THR A 5 11.48 10.93 1.59
C THR A 5 11.93 12.37 1.36
N SER A 6 12.64 12.95 2.32
CA SER A 6 13.31 14.25 2.16
C SER A 6 14.82 14.08 2.45
N PRO A 7 15.70 14.14 1.44
CA PRO A 7 15.42 14.31 0.00
C PRO A 7 14.64 13.13 -0.62
N THR A 8 13.93 13.38 -1.72
CA THR A 8 13.22 12.35 -2.50
C THR A 8 14.21 11.45 -3.22
N ILE A 9 13.89 10.17 -3.42
CA ILE A 9 14.82 9.19 -4.02
C ILE A 9 14.78 9.28 -5.56
N SER A 10 15.21 10.41 -6.09
CA SER A 10 15.12 10.78 -7.51
C SER A 10 16.43 10.62 -8.30
N ASP A 11 17.54 10.42 -7.60
CA ASP A 11 18.88 10.23 -8.17
C ASP A 11 19.66 9.08 -7.50
N VAL A 12 20.80 8.73 -8.11
CA VAL A 12 21.65 7.61 -7.65
C VAL A 12 22.31 7.90 -6.31
N GLU A 13 22.69 9.15 -6.04
CA GLU A 13 23.39 9.51 -4.80
C GLU A 13 22.47 9.25 -3.60
N THR A 14 21.26 9.80 -3.66
CA THR A 14 20.22 9.62 -2.65
C THR A 14 19.81 8.16 -2.52
N LEU A 15 19.60 7.46 -3.64
CA LEU A 15 19.27 6.03 -3.63
C LEU A 15 20.35 5.19 -2.95
N GLN A 16 21.63 5.44 -3.26
CA GLN A 16 22.73 4.69 -2.66
C GLN A 16 22.87 4.98 -1.16
N GLU A 17 22.68 6.23 -0.73
CA GLU A 17 22.68 6.57 0.69
C GLU A 17 21.58 5.80 1.44
N VAL A 18 20.35 5.80 0.90
CA VAL A 18 19.22 5.06 1.47
C VAL A 18 19.52 3.57 1.52
N LEU A 19 20.02 2.98 0.44
CA LEU A 19 20.35 1.55 0.39
C LEU A 19 21.49 1.17 1.35
N GLN A 20 22.49 2.04 1.53
CA GLN A 20 23.56 1.84 2.50
C GLN A 20 23.07 1.92 3.95
N SER A 21 22.10 2.81 4.22
CA SER A 21 21.43 2.87 5.52
C SER A 21 20.61 1.60 5.76
N ALA A 22 19.76 1.23 4.79
CA ALA A 22 18.95 0.01 4.78
C ALA A 22 19.77 -1.27 5.01
N ALA A 23 20.99 -1.34 4.46
CA ALA A 23 21.86 -2.51 4.62
C ALA A 23 22.35 -2.73 6.07
N LYS A 24 22.23 -1.73 6.96
CA LYS A 24 22.56 -1.83 8.38
C LYS A 24 21.40 -2.39 9.22
N GLU A 25 20.20 -2.44 8.65
CA GLU A 25 19.02 -2.94 9.34
C GLU A 25 19.03 -4.46 9.46
N LYS A 26 18.34 -4.96 10.50
CA LYS A 26 18.23 -6.39 10.75
C LYS A 26 17.26 -7.08 9.79
N ILE A 27 16.43 -6.33 9.08
CA ILE A 27 15.47 -6.83 8.10
C ILE A 27 15.91 -6.48 6.68
N ASN A 28 15.37 -7.17 5.67
CA ASN A 28 15.55 -6.77 4.29
C ASN A 28 14.76 -5.50 3.97
N VAL A 29 15.45 -4.39 3.73
CA VAL A 29 14.84 -3.13 3.27
C VAL A 29 15.25 -2.88 1.83
N LYS A 30 14.24 -2.70 0.96
CA LYS A 30 14.37 -2.35 -0.45
C LYS A 30 13.57 -1.08 -0.72
N THR A 31 13.97 -0.32 -1.73
CA THR A 31 13.30 0.94 -2.08
C THR A 31 13.06 1.05 -3.58
N VAL A 32 11.91 1.62 -3.93
CA VAL A 32 11.67 2.18 -5.25
C VAL A 32 12.40 3.52 -5.38
N ALA A 33 12.56 4.00 -6.61
CA ALA A 33 12.95 5.38 -6.91
C ALA A 33 11.73 6.16 -7.46
N THR A 34 11.83 7.47 -7.53
CA THR A 34 10.75 8.30 -8.09
C THR A 34 10.64 8.11 -9.61
N ILE A 35 9.42 8.17 -10.15
CA ILE A 35 9.16 8.23 -11.60
C ILE A 35 9.63 9.57 -12.15
N THR A 36 9.29 10.67 -11.47
CA THR A 36 9.68 12.02 -11.89
C THR A 36 10.70 12.65 -10.98
N LYS A 37 11.55 13.53 -11.53
CA LYS A 37 12.59 14.24 -10.77
C LYS A 37 11.94 15.06 -9.68
N ASP A 38 12.33 14.80 -8.43
CA ASP A 38 11.86 15.50 -7.24
C ASP A 38 10.32 15.64 -7.18
N PHE A 39 9.61 14.62 -7.65
CA PHE A 39 8.14 14.60 -7.77
C PHE A 39 7.54 15.75 -8.58
N ASN A 40 8.25 16.25 -9.60
CA ASN A 40 7.78 17.39 -10.38
C ASN A 40 6.63 17.07 -11.37
N GLY A 41 6.27 15.80 -11.53
CA GLY A 41 5.18 15.34 -12.39
C GLY A 41 5.41 15.55 -13.89
N GLN A 42 6.64 15.90 -14.29
CA GLN A 42 6.97 16.36 -15.65
C GLN A 42 8.17 15.65 -16.25
N ASP A 43 9.29 15.61 -15.54
CA ASP A 43 10.57 15.11 -16.05
C ASP A 43 10.84 13.73 -15.49
N LEU A 44 10.92 12.72 -16.35
CA LEU A 44 11.29 11.37 -15.92
C LEU A 44 12.70 11.34 -15.32
N THR A 45 12.87 10.51 -14.28
CA THR A 45 14.19 10.14 -13.76
C THR A 45 14.91 9.20 -14.74
N ASP A 46 16.22 9.01 -14.54
CA ASP A 46 16.98 8.03 -15.32
C ASP A 46 16.73 6.62 -14.78
N PHE A 47 15.67 5.98 -15.30
CA PHE A 47 15.24 4.65 -14.84
C PHE A 47 16.36 3.63 -14.95
N LYS A 48 17.12 3.66 -16.04
CA LYS A 48 18.18 2.68 -16.26
C LYS A 48 19.25 2.80 -15.18
N THR A 49 19.76 4.01 -14.96
CA THR A 49 20.83 4.25 -13.99
C THR A 49 20.35 3.98 -12.55
N LEU A 50 19.09 4.26 -12.24
CA LEU A 50 18.49 3.95 -10.93
C LEU A 50 18.30 2.44 -10.69
N LEU A 51 17.88 1.68 -11.71
CA LEU A 51 17.82 0.21 -11.62
C LEU A 51 19.21 -0.39 -11.43
N GLU A 52 20.21 0.07 -12.18
CA GLU A 52 21.60 -0.37 -12.04
C GLU A 52 22.18 -0.04 -10.65
N ALA A 53 21.70 1.04 -10.02
CA ALA A 53 22.05 1.41 -8.66
C ALA A 53 21.28 0.65 -7.55
N GLY A 54 20.25 -0.13 -7.91
CA GLY A 54 19.55 -1.03 -7.00
C GLY A 54 18.11 -0.68 -6.64
N ALA A 55 17.47 0.27 -7.36
CA ALA A 55 16.04 0.49 -7.24
C ALA A 55 15.26 -0.77 -7.64
N VAL A 56 14.16 -1.07 -6.93
CA VAL A 56 13.35 -2.28 -7.21
C VAL A 56 12.10 -2.01 -8.06
N GLY A 57 11.91 -0.76 -8.48
CA GLY A 57 10.74 -0.28 -9.20
C GLY A 57 10.67 1.25 -9.12
N PHE A 58 9.60 1.83 -9.66
CA PHE A 58 9.40 3.28 -9.70
C PHE A 58 8.03 3.68 -9.20
N SER A 59 7.96 4.72 -8.38
CA SER A 59 6.68 5.27 -7.90
C SER A 59 6.84 6.71 -7.41
N ASP A 60 5.85 7.53 -7.73
CA ASP A 60 5.68 8.88 -7.17
C ASP A 60 4.62 8.91 -6.05
N ASP A 61 4.41 7.78 -5.37
CA ASP A 61 3.43 7.64 -4.29
C ASP A 61 3.49 8.79 -3.27
N GLY A 62 2.31 9.33 -2.96
CA GLY A 62 2.11 10.59 -2.27
C GLY A 62 1.75 11.76 -3.20
N ILE A 63 2.15 11.73 -4.48
CA ILE A 63 1.72 12.70 -5.50
C ILE A 63 1.24 11.98 -6.77
N PRO A 64 -0.04 12.10 -7.14
CA PRO A 64 -0.58 11.47 -8.34
C PRO A 64 0.03 12.06 -9.62
N LEU A 65 0.34 11.21 -10.61
CA LEU A 65 0.78 11.67 -11.92
C LEU A 65 -0.41 12.12 -12.77
N GLU A 66 -0.61 13.42 -12.91
CA GLU A 66 -1.75 13.99 -13.65
C GLU A 66 -1.59 13.89 -15.17
N SER A 67 -0.36 14.02 -15.68
CA SER A 67 -0.11 14.08 -17.11
C SER A 67 -0.15 12.70 -17.77
N SER A 68 -1.19 12.42 -18.55
CA SER A 68 -1.30 11.19 -19.36
C SER A 68 -0.11 10.99 -20.29
N LYS A 69 0.55 12.10 -20.72
CA LYS A 69 1.78 12.05 -21.51
C LYS A 69 2.92 11.45 -20.70
N VAL A 70 3.17 11.98 -19.50
CA VAL A 70 4.27 11.52 -18.62
C VAL A 70 4.04 10.09 -18.19
N VAL A 71 2.80 9.72 -17.84
CA VAL A 71 2.44 8.34 -17.51
C VAL A 71 2.76 7.39 -18.68
N LYS A 72 2.36 7.75 -19.90
CA LYS A 72 2.68 6.94 -21.10
C LYS A 72 4.18 6.81 -21.32
N GLU A 73 4.93 7.91 -21.19
CA GLU A 73 6.39 7.90 -21.34
C GLU A 73 7.06 7.02 -20.26
N ALA A 74 6.61 7.10 -19.00
CA ALA A 74 7.09 6.26 -17.91
C ALA A 74 6.79 4.77 -18.15
N MET A 75 5.58 4.44 -18.61
CA MET A 75 5.21 3.07 -18.96
C MET A 75 6.03 2.51 -20.13
N GLU A 76 6.26 3.32 -21.18
CA GLU A 76 7.13 2.94 -22.29
C GLU A 76 8.56 2.69 -21.84
N GLU A 77 9.10 3.51 -20.93
CA GLU A 77 10.44 3.33 -20.38
C GLU A 77 10.53 2.10 -19.47
N ALA A 78 9.55 1.90 -18.59
CA ALA A 78 9.45 0.72 -17.76
C ALA A 78 9.40 -0.56 -18.60
N LYS A 79 8.64 -0.54 -19.71
CA LYS A 79 8.56 -1.68 -20.63
C LYS A 79 9.90 -1.98 -21.29
N LYS A 80 10.64 -0.97 -21.77
CA LYS A 80 11.96 -1.15 -22.39
C LYS A 80 12.97 -1.78 -21.43
N LEU A 81 12.89 -1.41 -20.15
CA LEU A 81 13.80 -1.87 -19.10
C LEU A 81 13.32 -3.12 -18.37
N ASN A 82 12.19 -3.71 -18.80
CA ASN A 82 11.58 -4.88 -18.18
C ASN A 82 11.37 -4.71 -16.66
N THR A 83 10.83 -3.56 -16.27
CA THR A 83 10.41 -3.21 -14.91
C THR A 83 8.94 -2.80 -14.90
N PHE A 84 8.44 -2.37 -13.76
CA PHE A 84 7.08 -1.86 -13.58
C PHE A 84 7.10 -0.51 -12.86
N ILE A 85 5.97 0.20 -12.96
CA ILE A 85 5.70 1.38 -12.15
C ILE A 85 4.53 1.11 -11.21
N SER A 86 4.60 1.63 -9.99
CA SER A 86 3.50 1.66 -9.04
C SER A 86 2.95 3.07 -8.96
N LEU A 87 1.63 3.21 -8.99
CA LEU A 87 0.96 4.51 -9.03
C LEU A 87 0.00 4.65 -7.86
N HIS A 88 -0.07 5.88 -7.35
CA HIS A 88 -1.07 6.35 -6.41
C HIS A 88 -2.16 7.07 -7.19
N GLU A 89 -3.25 6.39 -7.52
CA GLU A 89 -4.32 6.94 -8.33
C GLU A 89 -5.30 7.76 -7.50
N GLU A 90 -5.18 9.07 -7.63
CA GLU A 90 -6.06 10.01 -6.96
C GLU A 90 -6.10 11.33 -7.74
N ASP A 91 -7.14 11.59 -8.55
CA ASP A 91 -7.26 12.85 -9.29
C ASP A 91 -7.50 14.05 -8.35
N PRO A 92 -6.54 15.00 -8.24
CA PRO A 92 -6.69 16.15 -7.35
C PRO A 92 -7.84 17.07 -7.76
N GLY A 93 -8.18 17.13 -9.05
CA GLY A 93 -9.25 17.96 -9.59
C GLY A 93 -10.65 17.41 -9.28
N LEU A 94 -10.75 16.16 -8.86
CA LEU A 94 -12.00 15.50 -8.48
C LEU A 94 -12.14 15.34 -6.95
N ASN A 95 -11.20 15.87 -6.16
CA ASN A 95 -11.15 15.67 -4.72
C ASN A 95 -11.45 16.92 -3.89
N GLY A 96 -11.92 16.67 -2.68
CA GLY A 96 -11.97 17.64 -1.59
C GLY A 96 -10.85 17.40 -0.57
N ILE A 97 -11.22 17.38 0.71
CA ILE A 97 -10.28 17.11 1.81
C ILE A 97 -9.99 15.61 1.86
N LEU A 98 -8.71 15.27 1.64
CA LEU A 98 -8.23 13.90 1.65
C LEU A 98 -8.44 13.20 3.00
N GLY A 99 -8.60 11.89 2.95
CA GLY A 99 -8.84 11.03 4.10
C GLY A 99 -10.23 11.06 4.72
N PHE A 100 -11.19 11.72 4.05
CA PHE A 100 -12.61 11.59 4.33
C PHE A 100 -13.32 11.03 3.11
N ASN A 101 -14.18 10.02 3.27
CA ASN A 101 -15.04 9.56 2.18
C ASN A 101 -16.22 10.52 1.95
N GLU A 102 -16.82 10.49 0.76
CA GLU A 102 -17.76 11.51 0.25
C GLU A 102 -18.96 11.76 1.17
N ASN A 103 -19.63 10.68 1.58
CA ASN A 103 -20.87 10.76 2.34
C ASN A 103 -20.60 11.23 3.76
N ILE A 104 -19.65 10.60 4.44
CA ILE A 104 -19.32 10.97 5.82
C ILE A 104 -18.75 12.39 5.90
N ALA A 105 -17.94 12.82 4.94
CA ALA A 105 -17.43 14.18 4.80
C ALA A 105 -18.57 15.21 4.76
N LYS A 106 -19.57 14.94 3.91
CA LYS A 106 -20.70 15.84 3.72
C LYS A 106 -21.64 15.88 4.92
N GLU A 107 -22.00 14.70 5.42
CA GLU A 107 -23.04 14.55 6.45
C GLU A 107 -22.56 14.96 7.84
N HIS A 108 -21.31 14.63 8.20
CA HIS A 108 -20.79 14.85 9.55
C HIS A 108 -19.82 16.03 9.66
N PHE A 109 -19.09 16.35 8.59
CA PHE A 109 -18.05 17.39 8.61
C PHE A 109 -18.41 18.62 7.74
N HIS A 110 -19.48 18.53 6.94
CA HIS A 110 -19.95 19.59 6.05
C HIS A 110 -18.88 20.10 5.07
N ILE A 111 -18.03 19.18 4.60
CA ILE A 111 -16.95 19.41 3.63
C ILE A 111 -17.12 18.48 2.42
N CYS A 112 -16.40 18.79 1.34
CA CYS A 112 -16.16 17.82 0.28
C CYS A 112 -15.02 16.89 0.72
N GLY A 113 -15.21 15.57 0.66
CA GLY A 113 -14.18 14.57 0.94
C GLY A 113 -13.42 14.13 -0.32
N ALA A 114 -12.56 13.12 -0.18
CA ALA A 114 -11.97 12.42 -1.31
C ALA A 114 -13.03 11.58 -2.01
N THR A 115 -13.20 11.78 -3.31
CA THR A 115 -14.24 11.11 -4.09
C THR A 115 -13.79 9.73 -4.55
N GLY A 116 -14.74 8.84 -4.81
CA GLY A 116 -14.44 7.57 -5.44
C GLY A 116 -14.00 7.76 -6.88
N VAL A 117 -14.62 8.71 -7.58
CA VAL A 117 -14.31 9.00 -8.99
C VAL A 117 -12.88 9.49 -9.18
N ALA A 118 -12.30 10.19 -8.20
CA ALA A 118 -10.89 10.57 -8.24
C ALA A 118 -9.95 9.35 -8.34
N GLU A 119 -10.28 8.25 -7.67
CA GLU A 119 -9.51 7.00 -7.71
C GLU A 119 -9.77 6.25 -9.03
N TYR A 120 -11.01 5.81 -9.28
CA TYR A 120 -11.27 4.89 -10.38
C TYR A 120 -11.16 5.53 -11.78
N ALA A 121 -11.30 6.86 -11.92
CA ALA A 121 -11.10 7.53 -13.22
C ALA A 121 -9.62 7.58 -13.60
N MET A 122 -8.73 7.80 -12.63
CA MET A 122 -7.29 7.81 -12.86
C MET A 122 -6.77 6.40 -13.10
N ILE A 123 -7.27 5.39 -12.36
CA ILE A 123 -7.01 3.97 -12.66
C ILE A 123 -7.45 3.65 -14.10
N ALA A 124 -8.66 4.07 -14.51
CA ALA A 124 -9.16 3.78 -15.86
C ALA A 124 -8.27 4.37 -16.97
N ARG A 125 -7.73 5.58 -16.77
CA ARG A 125 -6.72 6.17 -17.66
C ARG A 125 -5.49 5.27 -17.72
N ASP A 126 -4.94 4.92 -16.56
CA ASP A 126 -3.62 4.28 -16.46
C ASP A 126 -3.62 2.84 -16.95
N VAL A 127 -4.65 2.05 -16.60
CA VAL A 127 -4.76 0.67 -17.08
C VAL A 127 -4.95 0.60 -18.61
N MET A 128 -5.58 1.60 -19.23
CA MET A 128 -5.72 1.66 -20.68
C MET A 128 -4.41 2.08 -21.37
N ILE A 129 -3.60 2.92 -20.75
CA ILE A 129 -2.23 3.21 -21.21
C ILE A 129 -1.35 1.97 -21.04
N ALA A 130 -1.48 1.24 -19.93
CA ALA A 130 -0.77 -0.01 -19.70
C ALA A 130 -1.12 -1.06 -20.77
N TYR A 131 -2.40 -1.18 -21.12
CA TYR A 131 -2.85 -2.04 -22.22
C TYR A 131 -2.20 -1.65 -23.56
N ALA A 132 -2.17 -0.35 -23.89
CA ALA A 132 -1.60 0.13 -25.15
C ALA A 132 -0.08 -0.05 -25.24
N THR A 133 0.63 0.21 -24.15
CA THR A 133 2.10 0.14 -24.06
C THR A 133 2.62 -1.27 -23.76
N LYS A 134 1.75 -2.16 -23.27
CA LYS A 134 2.09 -3.48 -22.71
C LYS A 134 3.06 -3.42 -21.54
N ALA A 135 3.14 -2.27 -20.88
CA ALA A 135 3.90 -2.08 -19.65
C ALA A 135 3.20 -2.77 -18.48
N HIS A 136 3.97 -3.19 -17.49
CA HIS A 136 3.43 -3.67 -16.23
C HIS A 136 3.20 -2.48 -15.30
N VAL A 137 1.98 -2.34 -14.81
CA VAL A 137 1.58 -1.31 -13.83
C VAL A 137 1.02 -1.98 -12.59
N HIS A 138 1.37 -1.44 -11.44
CA HIS A 138 0.87 -1.86 -10.14
C HIS A 138 0.02 -0.74 -9.52
N ILE A 139 -1.27 -0.99 -9.35
CA ILE A 139 -2.24 -0.05 -8.78
C ILE A 139 -2.19 -0.17 -7.26
N GLN A 140 -1.91 0.95 -6.56
CA GLN A 140 -1.71 0.93 -5.12
C GLN A 140 -3.03 1.01 -4.34
N HIS A 141 -3.04 0.37 -3.16
CA HIS A 141 -4.06 0.47 -2.10
C HIS A 141 -5.51 0.74 -2.54
N LEU A 142 -6.11 -0.13 -3.38
CA LEU A 142 -7.48 0.05 -3.89
C LEU A 142 -8.49 0.21 -2.74
N SER A 143 -9.44 1.14 -2.89
CA SER A 143 -10.44 1.40 -1.85
C SER A 143 -11.89 1.35 -2.31
N LYS A 144 -12.18 1.58 -3.61
CA LYS A 144 -13.56 1.62 -4.15
C LYS A 144 -13.95 0.35 -4.91
N GLU A 145 -15.25 0.03 -4.87
CA GLU A 145 -15.84 -1.04 -5.67
C GLU A 145 -15.58 -0.86 -7.17
N GLU A 146 -15.74 0.36 -7.68
CA GLU A 146 -15.49 0.66 -9.08
C GLU A 146 -14.02 0.46 -9.48
N SER A 147 -13.07 0.78 -8.59
CA SER A 147 -11.64 0.55 -8.83
C SER A 147 -11.33 -0.93 -9.07
N VAL A 148 -11.94 -1.82 -8.27
CA VAL A 148 -11.81 -3.28 -8.46
C VAL A 148 -12.34 -3.69 -9.85
N LYS A 149 -13.50 -3.17 -10.25
CA LYS A 149 -14.09 -3.46 -11.57
C LYS A 149 -13.24 -2.95 -12.73
N VAL A 150 -12.62 -1.78 -12.59
CA VAL A 150 -11.75 -1.21 -13.63
C VAL A 150 -10.49 -2.06 -13.79
N VAL A 151 -9.87 -2.51 -12.69
CA VAL A 151 -8.71 -3.41 -12.74
C VAL A 151 -9.09 -4.75 -13.35
N GLU A 152 -10.20 -5.36 -12.90
CA GLU A 152 -10.71 -6.62 -13.44
C GLU A 152 -10.96 -6.52 -14.97
N PHE A 153 -11.60 -5.44 -15.41
CA PHE A 153 -11.84 -5.19 -16.83
C PHE A 153 -10.54 -5.14 -17.64
N ALA A 154 -9.54 -4.38 -17.18
CA ALA A 154 -8.27 -4.27 -17.87
C ALA A 154 -7.48 -5.59 -17.90
N GLN A 155 -7.50 -6.35 -16.79
CA GLN A 155 -6.94 -7.70 -16.73
C GLN A 155 -7.63 -8.64 -17.74
N GLY A 156 -8.97 -8.55 -17.86
CA GLY A 156 -9.75 -9.31 -18.85
C GLY A 156 -9.43 -8.97 -20.30
N LEU A 157 -8.96 -7.75 -20.58
CA LEU A 157 -8.42 -7.36 -21.90
C LEU A 157 -7.00 -7.91 -22.15
N GLY A 158 -6.32 -8.41 -21.11
CA GLY A 158 -4.93 -8.87 -21.18
C GLY A 158 -3.90 -7.77 -20.87
N ALA A 159 -4.30 -6.66 -20.25
CA ALA A 159 -3.35 -5.66 -19.75
C ALA A 159 -2.48 -6.26 -18.63
N GLN A 160 -1.20 -5.88 -18.57
CA GLN A 160 -0.30 -6.29 -17.50
C GLN A 160 -0.52 -5.42 -16.26
N VAL A 161 -1.63 -5.65 -15.57
CA VAL A 161 -2.03 -4.86 -14.39
C VAL A 161 -2.11 -5.76 -13.17
N THR A 162 -1.41 -5.36 -12.11
CA THR A 162 -1.54 -5.95 -10.78
C THR A 162 -2.06 -4.88 -9.82
N ALA A 163 -2.66 -5.31 -8.72
CA ALA A 163 -3.23 -4.41 -7.73
C ALA A 163 -2.95 -4.92 -6.32
N GLU A 164 -2.82 -3.98 -5.39
CA GLU A 164 -2.73 -4.25 -3.95
C GLU A 164 -3.87 -3.58 -3.19
N VAL A 165 -4.10 -4.04 -1.96
CA VAL A 165 -4.97 -3.37 -1.01
C VAL A 165 -4.35 -3.33 0.37
N ALA A 166 -4.63 -2.27 1.12
CA ALA A 166 -4.15 -2.14 2.48
C ALA A 166 -5.11 -2.76 3.51
N PRO A 167 -4.59 -3.30 4.63
CA PRO A 167 -5.41 -4.05 5.59
C PRO A 167 -6.64 -3.32 6.10
N GLN A 168 -6.53 -2.02 6.31
CA GLN A 168 -7.63 -1.17 6.77
C GLN A 168 -8.85 -1.22 5.82
N HIS A 169 -8.65 -1.31 4.50
CA HIS A 169 -9.71 -1.24 3.49
C HIS A 169 -10.56 -2.50 3.36
N PHE A 170 -10.06 -3.66 3.79
CA PHE A 170 -10.90 -4.86 3.96
C PHE A 170 -11.43 -5.05 5.39
N SER A 171 -10.82 -4.37 6.36
CA SER A 171 -11.13 -4.57 7.79
C SER A 171 -12.28 -3.71 8.29
N LYS A 172 -12.36 -2.45 7.85
CA LYS A 172 -13.29 -1.44 8.40
C LYS A 172 -13.90 -0.58 7.29
N THR A 173 -14.87 0.22 7.67
CA THR A 173 -15.56 1.19 6.82
C THR A 173 -15.36 2.60 7.36
N GLU A 174 -15.84 3.60 6.61
CA GLU A 174 -15.77 5.02 6.95
C GLU A 174 -16.29 5.36 8.36
N ALA A 175 -17.21 4.56 8.91
CA ALA A 175 -17.77 4.77 10.25
C ALA A 175 -16.70 4.82 11.35
N LEU A 176 -15.54 4.18 11.13
CA LEU A 176 -14.43 4.21 12.08
C LEU A 176 -13.94 5.63 12.36
N LEU A 177 -14.00 6.52 11.36
CA LEU A 177 -13.62 7.93 11.47
C LEU A 177 -14.39 8.67 12.58
N LEU A 178 -15.67 8.36 12.78
CA LEU A 178 -16.49 9.02 13.82
C LEU A 178 -16.11 8.58 15.23
N THR A 179 -15.55 7.38 15.37
CA THR A 179 -15.21 6.78 16.67
C THR A 179 -13.74 6.92 17.03
N GLN A 180 -12.85 6.93 16.05
CA GLN A 180 -11.39 6.95 16.22
C GLN A 180 -10.76 8.28 15.80
N GLY A 181 -11.55 9.20 15.25
CA GLY A 181 -11.09 10.52 14.84
C GLY A 181 -9.95 10.43 13.83
N SER A 182 -8.94 11.29 14.01
CA SER A 182 -7.82 11.42 13.08
C SER A 182 -7.00 10.15 12.90
N ASN A 183 -6.97 9.23 13.86
CA ASN A 183 -6.31 7.93 13.71
C ASN A 183 -6.96 7.07 12.61
N ALA A 184 -8.24 7.31 12.32
CA ALA A 184 -8.97 6.73 11.18
C ALA A 184 -9.08 7.70 9.99
N LYS A 185 -8.16 8.67 9.87
CA LYS A 185 -7.95 9.46 8.66
C LYS A 185 -6.69 8.97 7.91
N MET A 186 -6.87 8.42 6.71
CA MET A 186 -5.83 7.86 5.84
C MET A 186 -6.16 8.07 4.36
N ASN A 187 -5.20 7.91 3.45
CA ASN A 187 -5.42 8.11 2.02
C ASN A 187 -5.01 6.85 1.23
N PRO A 188 -5.90 6.24 0.43
CA PRO A 188 -7.31 6.58 0.26
C PRO A 188 -8.14 6.34 1.53
N PRO A 189 -9.26 7.05 1.73
CA PRO A 189 -10.06 6.91 2.95
C PRO A 189 -10.71 5.53 3.06
N LEU A 190 -11.09 5.16 4.28
CA LEU A 190 -12.04 4.07 4.47
C LEU A 190 -13.37 4.41 3.78
N ARG A 191 -13.93 3.46 3.05
CA ARG A 191 -15.11 3.65 2.19
C ARG A 191 -16.35 2.96 2.79
N LEU A 192 -17.40 2.79 1.98
CA LEU A 192 -18.65 2.15 2.38
C LEU A 192 -18.47 0.64 2.57
N GLU A 193 -19.47 -0.02 3.18
CA GLU A 193 -19.47 -1.48 3.29
C GLU A 193 -19.48 -2.16 1.91
N SER A 194 -20.17 -1.60 0.91
CA SER A 194 -20.14 -2.12 -0.46
C SER A 194 -18.73 -2.13 -1.05
N ASP A 195 -17.98 -1.05 -0.81
CA ASP A 195 -16.59 -0.91 -1.23
C ASP A 195 -15.68 -1.92 -0.50
N ARG A 196 -15.81 -2.04 0.82
CA ARG A 196 -15.09 -3.05 1.63
C ARG A 196 -15.35 -4.47 1.12
N ARG A 197 -16.61 -4.80 0.81
CA ARG A 197 -16.99 -6.11 0.27
C ARG A 197 -16.39 -6.34 -1.11
N ALA A 198 -16.39 -5.33 -1.99
CA ALA A 198 -15.80 -5.45 -3.31
C ALA A 198 -14.28 -5.68 -3.26
N VAL A 199 -13.57 -5.03 -2.33
CA VAL A 199 -12.15 -5.31 -2.05
C VAL A 199 -11.94 -6.76 -1.63
N ILE A 200 -12.77 -7.27 -0.70
CA ILE A 200 -12.70 -8.68 -0.27
C ILE A 200 -12.93 -9.63 -1.44
N GLU A 201 -13.94 -9.37 -2.28
CA GLU A 201 -14.18 -10.18 -3.47
C GLU A 201 -13.04 -10.07 -4.49
N GLY A 202 -12.40 -8.91 -4.64
CA GLY A 202 -11.21 -8.71 -5.46
C GLY A 202 -10.01 -9.54 -5.00
N LEU A 203 -9.83 -9.68 -3.67
CA LEU A 203 -8.82 -10.59 -3.10
C LEU A 203 -9.15 -12.07 -3.35
N LYS A 204 -10.44 -12.44 -3.30
CA LYS A 204 -10.90 -13.82 -3.52
C LYS A 204 -10.79 -14.24 -4.97
N SER A 205 -11.13 -13.35 -5.91
CA SER A 205 -11.07 -13.62 -7.34
C SER A 205 -9.65 -13.56 -7.91
N GLY A 206 -8.72 -12.94 -7.19
CA GLY A 206 -7.35 -12.71 -7.65
C GLY A 206 -7.20 -11.45 -8.52
N VAL A 207 -8.23 -10.60 -8.62
CA VAL A 207 -8.12 -9.25 -9.21
C VAL A 207 -7.10 -8.43 -8.41
N ILE A 208 -7.17 -8.52 -7.07
CA ILE A 208 -6.19 -7.98 -6.13
C ILE A 208 -5.31 -9.13 -5.66
N THR A 209 -4.00 -9.04 -5.90
CA THR A 209 -3.06 -10.15 -5.65
C THR A 209 -2.10 -9.89 -4.49
N VAL A 210 -1.99 -8.64 -4.04
CA VAL A 210 -1.04 -8.22 -3.00
C VAL A 210 -1.78 -7.55 -1.83
N ILE A 211 -1.33 -7.82 -0.61
CA ILE A 211 -1.68 -7.03 0.57
C ILE A 211 -0.43 -6.26 0.99
N ALA A 212 -0.49 -4.93 0.93
CA ALA A 212 0.59 -4.02 1.31
C ALA A 212 0.09 -3.03 2.35
N THR A 213 0.88 -2.73 3.39
CA THR A 213 0.33 -2.10 4.60
C THR A 213 0.03 -0.62 4.47
N ASP A 214 0.66 0.08 3.52
CA ASP A 214 0.75 1.54 3.49
C ASP A 214 1.08 2.11 4.89
N HIS A 215 2.21 1.67 5.45
CA HIS A 215 2.58 2.07 6.81
C HIS A 215 3.02 3.54 6.81
N ALA A 216 2.14 4.41 7.31
CA ALA A 216 2.30 5.86 7.33
C ALA A 216 2.30 6.40 8.79
N PRO A 217 3.45 6.32 9.48
CA PRO A 217 3.60 6.77 10.86
C PRO A 217 3.58 8.31 10.94
N HIS A 218 2.83 8.85 11.90
CA HIS A 218 2.76 10.29 12.19
C HIS A 218 2.90 10.53 13.69
N HIS A 219 3.42 11.70 14.08
CA HIS A 219 3.56 12.05 15.49
C HIS A 219 2.18 12.21 16.15
N ALA A 220 2.11 11.90 17.45
CA ALA A 220 0.85 11.99 18.20
C ALA A 220 0.24 13.40 18.15
N ASP A 221 1.08 14.44 18.24
CA ASP A 221 0.64 15.85 18.19
C ASP A 221 0.04 16.23 16.82
N GLU A 222 0.56 15.66 15.73
CA GLU A 222 0.05 15.94 14.38
C GLU A 222 -1.31 15.30 14.16
N LYS A 223 -1.54 14.13 14.77
CA LYS A 223 -2.84 13.46 14.75
C LYS A 223 -3.81 14.10 15.75
N ASN A 224 -3.36 14.53 16.92
CA ASN A 224 -4.20 15.07 17.99
C ASN A 224 -4.45 16.59 17.82
N VAL A 225 -5.10 16.95 16.72
CA VAL A 225 -5.49 18.33 16.40
C VAL A 225 -6.98 18.54 16.63
N GLU A 226 -7.36 19.76 17.05
CA GLU A 226 -8.76 20.15 17.26
C GLU A 226 -9.59 20.04 15.98
N ASP A 227 -8.99 20.44 14.85
CA ASP A 227 -9.59 20.33 13.52
C ASP A 227 -9.01 19.12 12.78
N ILE A 228 -9.74 18.00 12.84
CA ILE A 228 -9.40 16.74 12.16
C ILE A 228 -9.17 16.91 10.65
N THR A 229 -9.77 17.92 10.01
CA THR A 229 -9.55 18.19 8.58
C THR A 229 -8.10 18.58 8.28
N LYS A 230 -7.36 19.07 9.29
CA LYS A 230 -5.94 19.43 9.20
C LYS A 230 -4.97 18.33 9.65
N ALA A 231 -5.45 17.28 10.29
CA ALA A 231 -4.60 16.14 10.67
C ALA A 231 -4.01 15.49 9.40
N PRO A 232 -2.76 14.99 9.41
CA PRO A 232 -2.24 14.28 8.26
C PRO A 232 -2.97 12.94 8.06
N SER A 233 -3.11 12.54 6.80
CA SER A 233 -3.61 11.22 6.44
C SER A 233 -2.51 10.17 6.65
N GLY A 234 -2.86 9.05 7.29
CA GLY A 234 -1.97 7.91 7.47
C GLY A 234 -2.14 7.22 8.81
N MET A 235 -1.88 5.92 8.83
CA MET A 235 -1.89 5.07 10.03
C MET A 235 -0.73 4.08 10.04
N THR A 236 -0.36 3.60 11.22
CA THR A 236 0.61 2.50 11.32
C THR A 236 -0.03 1.15 10.95
N GLY A 237 0.56 0.44 9.98
CA GLY A 237 0.07 -0.87 9.54
C GLY A 237 0.97 -2.10 9.82
N LEU A 238 2.30 -1.95 9.98
CA LEU A 238 3.23 -3.10 10.04
C LEU A 238 2.90 -4.11 11.15
N GLU A 239 2.59 -3.63 12.35
CA GLU A 239 2.41 -4.48 13.53
C GLU A 239 1.00 -5.10 13.63
N THR A 240 0.05 -4.62 12.82
CA THR A 240 -1.35 -5.06 12.82
C THR A 240 -1.74 -5.85 11.56
N SER A 241 -0.99 -5.72 10.47
CA SER A 241 -1.34 -6.28 9.15
C SER A 241 -1.74 -7.77 9.19
N LEU A 242 -0.89 -8.64 9.74
CA LEU A 242 -1.20 -10.07 9.86
C LEU A 242 -2.45 -10.31 10.71
N SER A 243 -2.60 -9.55 11.80
CA SER A 243 -3.73 -9.74 12.73
C SER A 243 -5.06 -9.31 12.09
N LEU A 244 -5.05 -8.23 11.30
CA LEU A 244 -6.20 -7.77 10.53
C LEU A 244 -6.58 -8.80 9.46
N GLY A 245 -5.61 -9.32 8.71
CA GLY A 245 -5.87 -10.38 7.72
C GLY A 245 -6.43 -11.66 8.37
N LEU A 246 -5.86 -12.10 9.49
CA LEU A 246 -6.37 -13.27 10.22
C LEU A 246 -7.78 -13.05 10.76
N THR A 247 -8.09 -11.87 11.27
CA THR A 247 -9.40 -11.56 11.87
C THR A 247 -10.49 -11.37 10.83
N TYR A 248 -10.23 -10.53 9.82
CA TYR A 248 -11.26 -10.05 8.91
C TYR A 248 -11.36 -10.86 7.61
N LEU A 249 -10.35 -11.67 7.29
CA LEU A 249 -10.38 -12.54 6.11
C LEU A 249 -10.42 -14.02 6.49
N VAL A 250 -9.55 -14.48 7.40
CA VAL A 250 -9.45 -15.93 7.71
C VAL A 250 -10.52 -16.38 8.69
N GLU A 251 -10.61 -15.77 9.87
CA GLU A 251 -11.62 -16.09 10.88
C GLU A 251 -13.04 -15.80 10.37
N ALA A 252 -13.19 -14.76 9.54
CA ALA A 252 -14.45 -14.43 8.88
C ALA A 252 -14.86 -15.42 7.77
N GLY A 253 -13.95 -16.33 7.36
CA GLY A 253 -14.23 -17.34 6.33
C GLY A 253 -14.20 -16.81 4.89
N GLU A 254 -13.60 -15.64 4.65
CA GLU A 254 -13.47 -15.03 3.32
C GLU A 254 -12.28 -15.60 2.54
N LEU A 255 -11.18 -15.94 3.22
CA LEU A 255 -9.99 -16.59 2.68
C LEU A 255 -9.52 -17.71 3.61
N SER A 256 -8.87 -18.72 3.05
CA SER A 256 -8.03 -19.63 3.83
C SER A 256 -6.74 -18.94 4.30
N LEU A 257 -6.09 -19.52 5.31
CA LEU A 257 -4.79 -19.04 5.77
C LEU A 257 -3.75 -19.02 4.64
N MET A 258 -3.75 -20.04 3.77
CA MET A 258 -2.79 -20.11 2.66
C MET A 258 -3.04 -19.01 1.62
N GLU A 259 -4.29 -18.69 1.31
CA GLU A 259 -4.62 -17.59 0.40
C GLU A 259 -4.24 -16.23 0.98
N LEU A 260 -4.41 -16.02 2.30
CA LEU A 260 -3.91 -14.82 2.97
C LEU A 260 -2.38 -14.72 2.85
N LEU A 261 -1.66 -15.79 3.20
CA LEU A 261 -0.20 -15.82 3.14
C LEU A 261 0.30 -15.61 1.72
N GLU A 262 -0.34 -16.18 0.71
CA GLU A 262 0.01 -15.99 -0.70
C GLU A 262 0.08 -14.50 -1.07
N LYS A 263 -0.95 -13.73 -0.66
CA LYS A 263 -1.07 -12.28 -0.91
C LYS A 263 -0.06 -11.43 -0.15
N MET A 264 0.51 -11.95 0.95
CA MET A 264 1.47 -11.25 1.80
C MET A 264 2.92 -11.70 1.60
N THR A 265 3.17 -12.80 0.88
CA THR A 265 4.49 -13.43 0.77
C THR A 265 4.90 -13.64 -0.69
N VAL A 266 4.45 -14.72 -1.32
CA VAL A 266 4.91 -15.11 -2.66
C VAL A 266 4.46 -14.14 -3.76
N ASN A 267 3.28 -13.54 -3.65
CA ASN A 267 2.80 -12.59 -4.66
C ASN A 267 3.61 -11.28 -4.69
N PRO A 268 3.83 -10.58 -3.57
CA PRO A 268 4.72 -9.42 -3.58
C PRO A 268 6.16 -9.82 -3.94
N ALA A 269 6.65 -10.99 -3.51
CA ALA A 269 7.98 -11.45 -3.92
C ALA A 269 8.10 -11.64 -5.46
N LYS A 270 7.08 -12.21 -6.12
CA LYS A 270 7.03 -12.32 -7.58
C LYS A 270 6.98 -10.96 -8.27
N LEU A 271 6.16 -10.02 -7.76
CA LEU A 271 6.02 -8.67 -8.31
C LEU A 271 7.39 -7.95 -8.40
N TYR A 272 8.16 -8.01 -7.31
CA TYR A 272 9.47 -7.37 -7.23
C TYR A 272 10.64 -8.26 -7.65
N ASN A 273 10.38 -9.50 -8.11
CA ASN A 273 11.38 -10.52 -8.42
C ASN A 273 12.39 -10.74 -7.28
N PHE A 274 11.88 -10.89 -6.06
CA PHE A 274 12.67 -11.17 -4.86
C PHE A 274 12.83 -12.66 -4.61
N GLU A 275 14.02 -13.03 -4.14
CA GLU A 275 14.25 -14.35 -3.55
C GLU A 275 13.75 -14.37 -2.10
N ALA A 276 12.42 -14.43 -1.97
CA ALA A 276 11.70 -14.37 -0.70
C ALA A 276 10.27 -14.95 -0.84
N GLY A 277 9.54 -15.01 0.28
CA GLY A 277 8.11 -15.31 0.27
C GLY A 277 7.76 -16.79 0.08
N TYR A 278 8.71 -17.69 0.30
CA TYR A 278 8.53 -19.13 0.26
C TYR A 278 9.39 -19.83 1.33
N LEU A 279 9.07 -21.10 1.64
CA LEU A 279 9.86 -21.95 2.53
C LEU A 279 10.33 -23.19 1.77
N ALA A 280 11.64 -23.35 1.62
CA ALA A 280 12.25 -24.55 1.05
C ALA A 280 13.67 -24.77 1.60
N GLU A 281 14.16 -26.01 1.53
CA GLU A 281 15.56 -26.31 1.80
C GLU A 281 16.47 -25.49 0.86
N ASN A 282 17.58 -24.97 1.41
CA ASN A 282 18.52 -24.07 0.73
C ASN A 282 17.94 -22.71 0.27
N GLY A 283 16.70 -22.39 0.65
CA GLY A 283 16.09 -21.07 0.43
C GLY A 283 16.50 -20.03 1.49
N PRO A 284 15.99 -18.79 1.38
CA PRO A 284 16.24 -17.74 2.36
C PRO A 284 15.69 -18.14 3.74
N ALA A 285 16.50 -17.94 4.79
CA ALA A 285 16.08 -18.15 6.17
C ALA A 285 15.31 -16.92 6.73
N ASP A 286 14.27 -16.53 6.00
CA ASP A 286 13.35 -15.42 6.31
C ASP A 286 11.99 -16.02 6.72
N ILE A 287 11.73 -16.11 8.02
CA ILE A 287 10.66 -16.94 8.60
C ILE A 287 9.93 -16.14 9.68
N THR A 288 8.60 -16.19 9.68
CA THR A 288 7.76 -15.71 10.77
C THR A 288 7.05 -16.88 11.43
N ILE A 289 7.18 -17.00 12.76
CA ILE A 289 6.45 -17.98 13.57
C ILE A 289 5.35 -17.22 14.32
N PHE A 290 4.11 -17.63 14.15
CA PHE A 290 2.95 -16.98 14.75
C PHE A 290 1.90 -18.01 15.17
N ASP A 291 1.13 -17.68 16.21
CA ASP A 291 -0.10 -18.39 16.54
C ASP A 291 -1.26 -17.68 15.83
N ALA A 292 -1.86 -18.35 14.84
CA ALA A 292 -2.95 -17.80 14.04
C ALA A 292 -4.27 -17.65 14.80
N LYS A 293 -4.46 -18.38 15.91
CA LYS A 293 -5.74 -18.46 16.64
C LYS A 293 -5.75 -17.69 17.95
N ALA A 294 -4.58 -17.37 18.48
CA ALA A 294 -4.44 -16.57 19.68
C ALA A 294 -5.16 -15.22 19.54
N ASP A 295 -5.86 -14.83 20.60
CA ASP A 295 -6.39 -13.48 20.74
C ASP A 295 -5.25 -12.53 21.12
N ARG A 296 -5.19 -11.38 20.45
CA ARG A 296 -4.23 -10.30 20.66
C ARG A 296 -5.01 -9.01 20.86
N LEU A 297 -4.95 -8.44 22.06
CA LEU A 297 -5.35 -7.06 22.27
C LEU A 297 -4.31 -6.14 21.60
N VAL A 298 -4.76 -5.26 20.71
CA VAL A 298 -3.93 -4.19 20.18
C VAL A 298 -3.87 -3.09 21.23
N ASP A 299 -2.75 -2.99 21.93
CA ASP A 299 -2.49 -1.89 22.85
C ASP A 299 -1.72 -0.75 22.15
N SER A 300 -1.36 0.28 22.91
CA SER A 300 -0.60 1.42 22.39
C SER A 300 0.93 1.16 22.35
N HIS A 301 1.40 -0.04 22.69
CA HIS A 301 2.83 -0.36 22.71
C HIS A 301 3.27 -0.89 21.34
N PHE A 302 3.64 0.05 20.47
CA PHE A 302 4.21 -0.24 19.16
C PHE A 302 5.74 -0.20 19.22
N ALA A 303 6.40 -1.07 18.45
CA ALA A 303 7.84 -0.96 18.18
C ALA A 303 8.13 0.22 17.23
N SER A 304 7.18 0.56 16.36
CA SER A 304 7.16 1.81 15.61
C SER A 304 7.25 3.02 16.55
N LYS A 305 7.94 4.08 16.11
CA LYS A 305 7.99 5.36 16.85
C LYS A 305 6.62 6.01 16.99
N ALA A 306 5.70 5.71 16.07
CA ALA A 306 4.33 6.21 16.08
C ALA A 306 3.33 5.10 16.45
N ALA A 307 2.24 5.50 17.11
CA ALA A 307 1.11 4.64 17.49
C ALA A 307 -0.22 5.19 16.94
N ASN A 308 -0.20 5.90 15.81
CA ASN A 308 -1.40 6.42 15.13
C ASN A 308 -2.16 5.28 14.43
N SER A 309 -2.87 4.47 15.22
CA SER A 309 -3.66 3.34 14.72
C SER A 309 -5.09 3.41 15.27
N PRO A 310 -6.12 3.28 14.41
CA PRO A 310 -7.51 3.29 14.87
C PRO A 310 -7.95 1.94 15.46
N PHE A 311 -7.06 0.94 15.47
CA PHE A 311 -7.32 -0.41 15.98
C PHE A 311 -6.91 -0.58 17.45
N ILE A 312 -6.33 0.44 18.09
CA ILE A 312 -5.98 0.39 19.51
C ILE A 312 -7.24 0.13 20.35
N GLY A 313 -7.16 -0.84 21.25
CA GLY A 313 -8.27 -1.32 22.07
C GLY A 313 -9.06 -2.48 21.45
N GLU A 314 -8.83 -2.83 20.18
CA GLU A 314 -9.48 -3.98 19.56
C GLU A 314 -8.76 -5.29 19.90
N THR A 315 -9.53 -6.37 20.05
CA THR A 315 -8.99 -7.74 20.15
C THR A 315 -9.06 -8.38 18.77
N LEU A 316 -7.88 -8.70 18.21
CA LEU A 316 -7.70 -9.33 16.91
C LEU A 316 -7.16 -10.76 17.07
N LYS A 317 -7.29 -11.58 16.03
CA LYS A 317 -6.61 -12.87 15.92
C LYS A 317 -5.16 -12.68 15.50
N GLY A 318 -4.31 -13.62 15.90
CA GLY A 318 -2.93 -13.67 15.45
C GLY A 318 -1.95 -13.05 16.43
N GLN A 319 -0.93 -13.82 16.81
CA GLN A 319 0.19 -13.30 17.57
C GLN A 319 1.52 -13.82 17.01
N VAL A 320 2.33 -12.90 16.46
CA VAL A 320 3.70 -13.21 16.08
C VAL A 320 4.51 -13.54 17.34
N LYS A 321 5.24 -14.66 17.28
CA LYS A 321 6.13 -15.14 18.34
C LYS A 321 7.59 -14.87 18.01
N TYR A 322 7.96 -15.11 16.75
CA TYR A 322 9.31 -14.86 16.25
C TYR A 322 9.26 -14.32 14.83
N THR A 323 10.19 -13.41 14.53
CA THR A 323 10.58 -13.09 13.16
C THR A 323 12.06 -13.37 13.02
N ILE A 324 12.42 -14.12 11.99
CA ILE A 324 13.77 -14.55 11.65
C ILE A 324 14.09 -13.96 10.28
N CYS A 325 15.21 -13.27 10.14
CA CYS A 325 15.68 -12.71 8.88
C CYS A 325 17.15 -13.11 8.68
N LYS A 326 17.49 -13.70 7.53
CA LYS A 326 18.82 -14.24 7.23
C LYS A 326 19.33 -15.18 8.33
N GLY A 327 18.43 -15.98 8.90
CA GLY A 327 18.73 -16.93 9.98
C GLY A 327 18.96 -16.30 11.37
N GLN A 328 18.79 -14.98 11.51
CA GLN A 328 18.90 -14.27 12.80
C GLN A 328 17.52 -13.95 13.36
N ILE A 329 17.31 -14.15 14.66
CA ILE A 329 16.08 -13.71 15.33
C ILE A 329 16.13 -12.18 15.43
N VAL A 330 15.18 -11.51 14.77
CA VAL A 330 15.08 -10.04 14.74
C VAL A 330 13.91 -9.52 15.56
N TYR A 331 12.96 -10.39 15.89
CA TYR A 331 11.86 -10.11 16.82
C TYR A 331 11.52 -11.37 17.62
N GLN A 332 11.22 -11.18 18.91
CA GLN A 332 10.71 -12.20 19.81
C GLN A 332 9.71 -11.55 20.77
N ASN A 333 8.54 -12.16 20.90
CA ASN A 333 7.51 -11.82 21.89
C ASN A 333 7.67 -12.68 23.14
#